data_AF-A0A2X5NNI4-F1
#
_entry.id   AF-A0A2X5NNI4-F1
#
_cell.length_a   1.000
_cell.length_b   1.000
_cell.length_c   1.000
_cell.angle_alpha   90.00
_cell.angle_beta   90.00
_cell.angle_gamma   90.00
#
_symmetry.space_group_name_H-M   'P 1'
#
loop_
_entity.id
_entity.type
_entity.pdbx_description
1 polymer ?
#
loop_
_entity_poly.entity_id
_entity_poly.type
_entity_poly.pdbx_seq_one_letter_code
_entity_poly.pdbx_strand_id
1 'polypeptide(L)' 'MRVLVIEDNALLRHHLAVQLRDMGHQVDVAEDAVKPIIF' A
#
# COMPACT_ATOMS: atom_id res chain seq x y z
N MET A 1 10.45 -5.15 5.67
CA MET A 1 9.75 -4.04 6.34
C MET A 1 8.28 -4.11 5.98
N ARG A 2 7.37 -3.69 6.88
CA ARG A 2 5.93 -3.58 6.59
C ARG A 2 5.61 -2.16 6.15
N VAL A 3 4.85 -2.02 5.07
CA VAL A 3 4.49 -0.74 4.47
C VAL A 3 3.00 -0.73 4.16
N LEU A 4 2.31 0.34 4.52
CA LEU A 4 0.97 0.64 4.05
C LEU A 4 1.05 1.72 2.97
N VAL A 5 0.40 1.46 1.84
CA VAL A 5 0.15 2.47 0.83
C VAL A 5 -1.31 2.90 0.91
N ILE A 6 -1.56 4.14 1.34
CA ILE A 6 -2.86 4.80 1.21
C ILE A 6 -2.77 5.75 0.03
N GLU A 7 -3.59 5.52 -0.99
CA GLU A 7 -3.57 6.29 -2.23
C GLU A 7 -4.95 6.16 -2.88
N ASP A 8 -5.56 7.26 -3.33
CA ASP A 8 -6.90 7.25 -3.93
C ASP A 8 -6.85 6.73 -5.38
N ASN A 9 -5.80 7.09 -6.12
CA ASN A 9 -5.59 6.66 -7.48
C ASN A 9 -5.20 5.17 -7.56
N ALA A 10 -6.11 4.35 -8.11
CA ALA A 10 -5.94 2.91 -8.20
C ALA A 10 -4.68 2.48 -9.00
N LEU A 11 -4.32 3.21 -10.07
CA LEU A 11 -3.15 2.88 -10.88
C LEU A 11 -1.86 3.17 -10.09
N LEU A 12 -1.80 4.32 -9.42
CA LEU A 12 -0.65 4.69 -8.62
C LEU A 12 -0.48 3.77 -7.40
N ARG A 13 -1.57 3.46 -6.70
CA ARG A 13 -1.60 2.51 -5.59
C ARG A 13 -1.07 1.13 -6.01
N HIS A 14 -1.51 0.65 -7.17
CA HIS A 14 -1.04 -0.62 -7.73
C HIS A 14 0.45 -0.58 -8.07
N HIS A 15 0.91 0.46 -8.76
CA HIS A 15 2.31 0.61 -9.16
C HIS A 15 3.25 0.63 -7.94
N LEU A 16 2.91 1.40 -6.91
CA LEU A 16 3.67 1.45 -5.65
C LEU A 16 3.70 0.09 -4.96
N ALA A 17 2.57 -0.61 -4.91
CA ALA A 17 2.49 -1.92 -4.28
C ALA A 17 3.37 -2.98 -4.98
N VAL A 18 3.43 -2.96 -6.31
CA VAL A 18 4.31 -3.86 -7.08
C VAL A 18 5.77 -3.55 -6.79
N GLN A 19 6.18 -2.28 -6.92
CA GLN A 19 7.58 -1.89 -6.71
C GLN A 19 8.09 -2.22 -5.30
N LEU A 20 7.29 -1.94 -4.27
CA LEU A 20 7.67 -2.20 -2.88
C LEU A 20 7.72 -3.70 -2.56
N ARG A 21 6.85 -4.52 -3.18
CA ARG A 21 6.91 -5.98 -3.06
C ARG A 21 8.15 -6.56 -3.73
N ASP A 22 8.52 -6.05 -4.91
CA ASP A 22 9.73 -6.46 -5.62
C ASP A 22 11.01 -6.14 -4.83
N MET A 23 10.98 -5.10 -3.99
CA MET A 23 12.04 -4.75 -3.03
C MET A 23 12.03 -5.63 -1.75
N GLY A 24 11.14 -6.63 -1.66
CA GLY A 24 11.04 -7.54 -0.52
C GLY A 24 10.29 -6.97 0.69
N HIS A 25 9.45 -5.96 0.51
CA HIS A 25 8.59 -5.43 1.57
C HIS A 25 7.25 -6.14 1.63
N GLN A 26 6.69 -6.27 2.84
CA GLN A 26 5.30 -6.69 3.04
C GLN A 26 4.43 -5.43 2.87
N VAL A 27 3.51 -5.46 1.91
CA VAL A 27 2.75 -4.27 1.50
C VAL A 27 1.25 -4.50 1.57
N ASP A 28 0.61 -3.72 2.43
CA ASP A 28 -0.84 -3.55 2.51
C ASP A 28 -1.25 -2.29 1.73
N VAL A 29 -2.46 -2.29 1.18
CA VAL A 29 -2.97 -1.17 0.37
C VAL A 29 -4.36 -0.77 0.83
N ALA A 30 -4.62 0.54 0.85
CA ALA A 30 -5.93 1.11 1.13
C ALA A 30 -6.20 2.29 0.19
N GLU A 31 -7.48 2.50 -0.15
CA GLU A 31 -7.91 3.66 -0.93
C GLU A 31 -8.09 4.91 -0.05
N ASP A 32 -8.41 4.71 1.23
CA ASP A 32 -8.69 5.79 2.18
C ASP A 32 -8.31 5.35 3.61
N ALA A 33 -8.03 6.32 4.48
CA ALA A 33 -7.62 6.16 5.87
C ALA A 33 -8.78 5.89 6.85
N VAL A 34 -10.02 5.79 6.35
CA VAL A 34 -11.24 5.74 7.20
C VAL A 34 -11.36 4.47 8.03
N LYS A 35 -10.71 3.36 7.65
CA LYS A 35 -10.61 2.18 8.53
C LYS A 35 -9.42 2.34 9.49
N PRO A 36 -9.57 2.02 10.79
CA PRO A 36 -8.41 1.88 11.66
C PRO A 36 -7.60 0.69 11.18
N ILE A 37 -6.52 0.94 10.45
CA ILE A 37 -5.62 -0.10 9.97
C ILE A 37 -4.67 -0.41 11.12
N ILE A 38 -4.93 -1.53 11.79
CA ILE A 38 -4.07 -2.03 12.88
C ILE A 38 -2.95 -2.82 12.21
N PHE A 39 -1.71 -2.31 12.29
CA PHE A 39 -0.49 -2.87 11.69
C PHE A 39 0.22 -3.91 12.56
#